data_AF-A0AA40BQ60-F1
#
_entry.id   AF-A0AA40BQ60-F1
#
_cell.length_a   1.000
_cell.length_b   1.000
_cell.length_c   1.000
_cell.angle_alpha   90.00
_cell.angle_beta   90.00
_cell.angle_gamma   90.00
#
_symmetry.space_group_name_H-M   'P 1'
#
loop_
_entity.id
_entity.type
_entity.pdbx_description
1 polymer ?
#
loop_
_entity_poly.entity_id
_entity_poly.type
_entity_poly.pdbx_seq_one_letter_code
_entity_poly.pdbx_strand_id
1 'polypeptide(L)'
;MAASYPQIVLFGDSLFQGAVDFANGFSFQAALQAQVLRRFDVVNRGLSGFNTSNALKLLPDIFPAPTPGGPRLKYLFILFGANDACVPLPTNFQHVPIDKYKANLVRILTHPNIVAHKPKIFLVTPPPLDEIRVTELDLACGHPSAMRHAKNSAAYSAVVRDVAAEQGVTLIDLCKAIMDAAIAKTPGFDPTTGVLGDPETGVRGYLEHFLPDGLHLSAEGYRIFYDLVRPHLGSEWAGTDDALKVGFVLPEWRVAPWLDEDAHLTEAYFKKQQQQQQQQKQQQQKQQKQQQQQQQQQHQKQQRQKQA
;
A
#
# COMPACT_ATOMS: atom_id res chain seq x y z
N MET A 1 -5.91 14.26 22.01
CA MET A 1 -5.56 13.80 20.65
C MET A 1 -4.08 13.43 20.64
N ALA A 2 -3.69 12.36 19.94
CA ALA A 2 -2.28 12.07 19.67
C ALA A 2 -1.78 12.96 18.52
N ALA A 3 -0.49 13.30 18.53
CA ALA A 3 0.13 13.99 17.39
C ALA A 3 0.12 13.07 16.16
N SER A 4 -0.30 13.58 15.01
CA SER A 4 -0.42 12.76 13.80
C SER A 4 0.93 12.54 13.12
N TYR A 5 1.14 11.33 12.61
CA TYR A 5 2.23 11.05 11.69
C TYR A 5 1.77 11.36 10.25
N PRO A 6 2.69 11.44 9.27
CA PRO A 6 2.27 11.44 7.88
C PRO A 6 1.44 10.19 7.59
N GLN A 7 0.42 10.32 6.75
CA GLN A 7 -0.64 9.33 6.63
C GLN A 7 -0.57 8.55 5.32
N ILE A 8 -0.87 7.26 5.41
CA ILE A 8 -1.32 6.44 4.29
C ILE A 8 -2.84 6.40 4.38
N VAL A 9 -3.54 6.89 3.36
CA VAL A 9 -5.01 6.83 3.33
C VAL A 9 -5.48 5.76 2.36
N LEU A 10 -6.34 4.86 2.84
CA LEU A 10 -7.07 3.88 2.04
C LEU A 10 -8.45 4.45 1.74
N PHE A 11 -8.63 5.05 0.55
CA PHE A 11 -9.87 5.73 0.15
C PHE A 11 -10.65 4.88 -0.84
N GLY A 12 -11.86 4.46 -0.47
CA GLY A 12 -12.61 3.53 -1.30
C GLY A 12 -13.95 3.17 -0.72
N ASP A 13 -14.45 2.01 -1.13
CA ASP A 13 -15.73 1.46 -0.71
C ASP A 13 -15.57 0.36 0.38
N SER A 14 -16.47 -0.62 0.39
CA SER A 14 -16.45 -1.76 1.31
C SER A 14 -15.17 -2.58 1.22
N LEU A 15 -14.49 -2.61 0.06
CA LEU A 15 -13.23 -3.32 -0.13
C LEU A 15 -12.08 -2.71 0.68
N PHE A 16 -12.13 -1.41 0.98
CA PHE A 16 -11.22 -0.84 1.98
C PHE A 16 -11.82 -0.82 3.37
N GLN A 17 -13.14 -0.65 3.53
CA GLN A 17 -13.77 -0.67 4.85
C GLN A 17 -13.50 -2.00 5.57
N GLY A 18 -13.68 -3.11 4.85
CA GLY A 18 -13.44 -4.47 5.34
C GLY A 18 -11.97 -4.87 5.40
N ALA A 19 -11.04 -4.06 4.90
CA ALA A 19 -9.62 -4.40 4.87
C ALA A 19 -8.96 -4.45 6.26
N VAL A 20 -9.66 -3.96 7.29
CA VAL A 20 -9.24 -4.08 8.70
C VAL A 20 -9.64 -5.42 9.31
N ASP A 21 -10.63 -6.11 8.74
CA ASP A 21 -11.17 -7.33 9.32
C ASP A 21 -10.07 -8.39 9.47
N PHE A 22 -10.12 -9.10 10.59
CA PHE A 22 -9.22 -10.18 10.92
C PHE A 22 -9.92 -11.55 10.90
N ALA A 23 -11.22 -11.59 10.55
CA ALA A 23 -11.90 -12.84 10.27
C ALA A 23 -11.08 -13.65 9.26
N ASN A 24 -10.66 -14.85 9.67
CA ASN A 24 -9.81 -15.76 8.90
C ASN A 24 -8.30 -15.43 8.85
N GLY A 25 -7.78 -14.67 9.82
CA GLY A 25 -6.35 -14.69 10.19
C GLY A 25 -5.40 -13.80 9.37
N PHE A 26 -5.94 -12.86 8.58
CA PHE A 26 -5.15 -11.80 7.96
C PHE A 26 -5.95 -10.51 7.84
N SER A 27 -5.36 -9.40 8.25
CA SER A 27 -5.91 -8.04 8.07
C SER A 27 -4.92 -7.24 7.24
N PHE A 28 -5.38 -6.78 6.07
CA PHE A 28 -4.57 -5.98 5.15
C PHE A 28 -4.13 -4.66 5.80
N GLN A 29 -5.06 -3.96 6.47
CA GLN A 29 -4.75 -2.70 7.13
C GLN A 29 -3.74 -2.91 8.28
N ALA A 30 -3.91 -3.96 9.08
CA ALA A 30 -2.96 -4.26 10.16
C ALA A 30 -1.57 -4.60 9.63
N ALA A 31 -1.48 -5.39 8.55
CA ALA A 31 -0.22 -5.72 7.89
C ALA A 31 0.49 -4.48 7.35
N LEU A 32 -0.24 -3.56 6.70
CA LEU A 32 0.30 -2.26 6.27
C LEU A 32 0.79 -1.43 7.46
N GLN A 33 -0.01 -1.33 8.53
CA GLN A 33 0.36 -0.56 9.72
C GLN A 33 1.61 -1.13 10.40
N ALA A 34 1.76 -2.46 10.42
CA ALA A 34 2.95 -3.12 10.93
C ALA A 34 4.20 -2.79 10.09
N GLN A 35 4.09 -2.77 8.76
CA GLN A 35 5.21 -2.43 7.85
C GLN A 35 5.72 -1.00 8.06
N VAL A 36 4.81 -0.06 8.35
CA VAL A 36 5.11 1.38 8.45
C VAL A 36 5.10 1.91 9.89
N LEU A 37 5.13 1.01 10.88
CA LEU A 37 5.03 1.35 12.29
C LEU A 37 6.09 2.40 12.67
N ARG A 38 5.66 3.39 13.46
CA ARG A 38 6.46 4.56 13.87
C ARG A 38 6.86 5.53 12.75
N ARG A 39 6.40 5.32 11.51
CA ARG A 39 6.67 6.17 10.35
C ARG A 39 5.40 6.84 9.84
N PHE A 40 4.35 6.04 9.63
CA PHE A 40 3.08 6.51 9.11
C PHE A 40 1.89 5.95 9.89
N ASP A 41 0.81 6.74 9.92
CA ASP A 41 -0.51 6.27 10.33
C ASP A 41 -1.25 5.72 9.10
N VAL A 42 -1.80 4.51 9.19
CA VAL A 42 -2.68 3.96 8.16
C VAL A 42 -4.13 4.30 8.52
N VAL A 43 -4.72 5.17 7.72
CA VAL A 43 -6.05 5.73 7.94
C VAL A 43 -7.03 5.13 6.93
N ASN A 44 -8.04 4.44 7.46
CA ASN A 44 -9.10 3.85 6.65
C ASN A 44 -10.21 4.87 6.35
N ARG A 45 -10.46 5.08 5.06
CA ARG A 45 -11.57 5.86 4.50
C ARG A 45 -12.31 5.02 3.45
N GLY A 46 -12.43 3.72 3.71
CA GLY A 46 -13.34 2.82 3.03
C GLY A 46 -14.76 3.02 3.54
N LEU A 47 -15.69 3.23 2.62
CA LEU A 47 -17.07 3.63 2.90
C LEU A 47 -18.01 2.64 2.20
N SER A 48 -18.48 1.64 2.91
CA SER A 48 -19.30 0.56 2.34
C SER A 48 -20.49 1.10 1.56
N GLY A 49 -20.67 0.58 0.35
CA GLY A 49 -21.72 0.97 -0.56
C GLY A 49 -21.48 2.28 -1.35
N PHE A 50 -20.42 3.03 -1.09
CA PHE A 50 -20.12 4.26 -1.83
C PHE A 50 -19.72 3.96 -3.29
N ASN A 51 -20.16 4.84 -4.18
CA ASN A 51 -19.62 4.99 -5.53
C ASN A 51 -18.77 6.26 -5.65
N THR A 52 -18.16 6.49 -6.81
CA THR A 52 -17.31 7.68 -7.03
C THR A 52 -18.06 9.01 -6.93
N SER A 53 -19.37 9.03 -7.18
CA SER A 53 -20.19 10.24 -7.03
C SER A 53 -20.37 10.64 -5.56
N ASN A 54 -20.64 9.66 -4.68
CA ASN A 54 -20.67 9.91 -3.23
C ASN A 54 -19.30 10.37 -2.73
N ALA A 55 -18.24 9.68 -3.18
CA ALA A 55 -16.87 9.97 -2.80
C ALA A 55 -16.48 11.43 -3.14
N LEU A 56 -16.81 11.90 -4.35
CA LEU A 56 -16.56 13.30 -4.76
C LEU A 56 -17.34 14.32 -3.96
N LYS A 57 -18.62 14.03 -3.64
CA LYS A 57 -19.46 14.96 -2.90
C LYS A 57 -18.92 15.26 -1.50
N LEU A 58 -18.34 14.24 -0.85
CA LEU A 58 -17.81 14.30 0.51
C LEU A 58 -16.29 14.44 0.56
N LEU A 59 -15.62 14.54 -0.59
CA LEU A 59 -14.16 14.62 -0.68
C LEU A 59 -13.58 15.75 0.21
N PRO A 60 -14.15 16.98 0.24
CA PRO A 60 -13.62 18.05 1.10
C PRO A 60 -13.66 17.72 2.60
N ASP A 61 -14.64 16.93 3.04
CA ASP A 61 -14.79 16.52 4.44
C ASP A 61 -13.82 15.38 4.79
N ILE A 62 -13.48 14.55 3.80
CA ILE A 62 -12.55 13.42 3.95
C ILE A 62 -11.10 13.90 3.89
N PHE A 63 -10.79 14.81 2.97
CA PHE A 63 -9.47 15.38 2.74
C PHE A 63 -9.49 16.89 2.96
N PRO A 64 -9.18 17.38 4.16
CA PRO A 64 -9.03 18.81 4.40
C PRO A 64 -7.79 19.35 3.68
N ALA A 65 -7.79 20.66 3.41
CA ALA A 65 -6.61 21.35 2.92
C ALA A 65 -5.44 21.23 3.94
N PRO A 66 -4.17 21.21 3.47
CA PRO A 66 -3.02 21.16 4.36
C PRO A 66 -2.99 22.36 5.32
N THR A 67 -2.71 22.11 6.59
CA THR A 67 -2.53 23.14 7.62
C THR A 67 -1.18 23.00 8.32
N PRO A 68 -0.60 24.10 8.84
CA PRO A 68 0.58 24.01 9.71
C PRO A 68 0.28 23.11 10.92
N GLY A 69 1.05 22.02 11.06
CA GLY A 69 0.86 21.04 12.14
C GLY A 69 -0.24 19.99 11.90
N GLY A 70 -0.98 20.06 10.80
CA GLY A 70 -1.93 19.01 10.40
C GLY A 70 -1.24 17.76 9.84
N PRO A 71 -1.95 16.61 9.79
CA PRO A 71 -1.42 15.39 9.17
C PRO A 71 -1.10 15.64 7.70
N ARG A 72 0.07 15.20 7.24
CA ARG A 72 0.44 15.21 5.82
C ARG A 72 -0.03 13.93 5.15
N LEU A 73 -0.78 14.03 4.06
CA LEU A 73 -1.11 12.87 3.24
C LEU A 73 0.13 12.45 2.43
N LYS A 74 0.75 11.31 2.76
CA LYS A 74 1.97 10.83 2.13
C LYS A 74 1.69 9.88 0.96
N TYR A 75 0.83 8.90 1.21
CA TYR A 75 0.39 7.92 0.22
C TYR A 75 -1.13 7.88 0.20
N LEU A 76 -1.71 7.83 -0.99
CA LEU A 76 -3.16 7.73 -1.18
C LEU A 76 -3.46 6.54 -2.09
N PHE A 77 -4.19 5.56 -1.57
CA PHE A 77 -4.74 4.46 -2.36
C PHE A 77 -6.20 4.73 -2.64
N ILE A 78 -6.60 4.62 -3.91
CA ILE A 78 -7.98 4.85 -4.35
C ILE A 78 -8.52 3.56 -4.96
N LEU A 79 -9.61 3.03 -4.39
CA LEU A 79 -10.30 1.81 -4.83
C LEU A 79 -11.80 2.04 -4.88
N PHE A 80 -12.31 2.27 -6.09
CA PHE A 80 -13.73 2.39 -6.40
C PHE A 80 -14.01 1.70 -7.73
N GLY A 81 -15.28 1.43 -8.03
CA GLY A 81 -15.69 0.82 -9.29
C GLY A 81 -16.62 -0.36 -9.09
N ALA A 82 -16.50 -1.10 -7.98
CA ALA A 82 -17.36 -2.25 -7.68
C ALA A 82 -18.84 -1.86 -7.59
N ASN A 83 -19.13 -0.71 -6.96
CA ASN A 83 -20.50 -0.18 -6.83
C ASN A 83 -20.91 0.63 -8.07
N ASP A 84 -19.99 1.40 -8.64
CA ASP A 84 -20.23 2.16 -9.87
C ASP A 84 -20.65 1.25 -11.04
N ALA A 85 -20.06 0.04 -11.12
CA ALA A 85 -20.34 -0.98 -12.13
C ALA A 85 -21.63 -1.79 -11.89
N CYS A 86 -22.42 -1.48 -10.87
CA CYS A 86 -23.75 -2.06 -10.74
C CYS A 86 -24.60 -1.79 -11.97
N VAL A 87 -25.53 -2.69 -12.30
CA VAL A 87 -26.59 -2.40 -13.26
C VAL A 87 -27.70 -1.58 -12.60
N PRO A 88 -28.34 -0.64 -13.33
CA PRO A 88 -29.51 0.07 -12.84
C PRO A 88 -30.66 -0.91 -12.55
N LEU A 89 -31.12 -0.95 -11.31
CA LEU A 89 -32.28 -1.74 -10.89
C LEU A 89 -33.19 -0.89 -9.99
N PRO A 90 -34.51 -1.14 -9.94
CA PRO A 90 -35.41 -0.44 -9.01
C PRO A 90 -34.97 -0.58 -7.54
N THR A 91 -34.28 -1.68 -7.22
CA THR A 91 -33.78 -2.01 -5.88
C THR A 91 -32.33 -1.57 -5.63
N ASN A 92 -31.66 -0.98 -6.62
CA ASN A 92 -30.25 -0.61 -6.52
C ASN A 92 -29.93 0.72 -7.23
N PHE A 93 -29.39 1.68 -6.50
CA PHE A 93 -29.06 3.02 -6.98
C PHE A 93 -27.55 3.32 -6.96
N GLN A 94 -26.70 2.30 -6.87
CA GLN A 94 -25.24 2.47 -6.81
C GLN A 94 -24.59 2.80 -8.15
N HIS A 95 -25.26 2.50 -9.27
CA HIS A 95 -24.70 2.65 -10.61
C HIS A 95 -24.22 4.09 -10.91
N VAL A 96 -23.01 4.20 -11.47
CA VAL A 96 -22.48 5.43 -12.07
C VAL A 96 -22.06 5.10 -13.50
N PRO A 97 -22.61 5.76 -14.54
CA PRO A 97 -22.23 5.49 -15.92
C PRO A 97 -20.73 5.56 -16.16
N ILE A 98 -20.19 4.65 -16.99
CA ILE A 98 -18.74 4.44 -17.15
C ILE A 98 -17.96 5.72 -17.51
N ASP A 99 -18.51 6.57 -18.37
CA ASP A 99 -17.89 7.86 -18.73
C ASP A 99 -17.83 8.83 -17.54
N LYS A 100 -18.90 8.84 -16.72
CA LYS A 100 -18.94 9.63 -15.47
C LYS A 100 -17.99 9.05 -14.43
N TYR A 101 -17.88 7.73 -14.34
CA TYR A 101 -16.90 7.07 -13.47
C TYR A 101 -15.47 7.48 -13.85
N LYS A 102 -15.10 7.42 -15.14
CA LYS A 102 -13.80 7.90 -15.64
C LYS A 102 -13.56 9.36 -15.24
N ALA A 103 -14.51 10.25 -15.55
CA ALA A 103 -14.42 11.66 -15.21
C ALA A 103 -14.32 11.88 -13.68
N ASN A 104 -15.03 11.09 -12.89
CA ASN A 104 -15.02 11.20 -11.44
C ASN A 104 -13.66 10.78 -10.87
N LEU A 105 -13.05 9.70 -11.35
CA LEU A 105 -11.71 9.31 -10.93
C LEU A 105 -10.69 10.43 -11.19
N VAL A 106 -10.71 11.04 -12.38
CA VAL A 106 -9.84 12.17 -12.71
C VAL A 106 -10.09 13.35 -11.76
N ARG A 107 -11.36 13.66 -11.44
CA ARG A 107 -11.70 14.73 -10.49
C ARG A 107 -11.25 14.43 -9.06
N ILE A 108 -11.28 13.17 -8.62
CA ILE A 108 -10.75 12.77 -7.31
C ILE A 108 -9.23 12.99 -7.31
N LEU A 109 -8.53 12.46 -8.30
CA LEU A 109 -7.06 12.55 -8.42
C LEU A 109 -6.56 14.00 -8.45
N THR A 110 -7.28 14.86 -9.17
CA THR A 110 -6.91 16.27 -9.38
C THR A 110 -7.56 17.23 -8.38
N HIS A 111 -8.26 16.73 -7.37
CA HIS A 111 -8.94 17.59 -6.41
C HIS A 111 -7.95 18.50 -5.68
N PRO A 112 -8.20 19.81 -5.55
CA PRO A 112 -7.25 20.76 -4.95
C PRO A 112 -6.75 20.34 -3.56
N ASN A 113 -7.63 19.84 -2.70
CA ASN A 113 -7.24 19.38 -1.37
C ASN A 113 -6.26 18.20 -1.42
N ILE A 114 -6.41 17.26 -2.36
CA ILE A 114 -5.48 16.12 -2.50
C ILE A 114 -4.16 16.61 -3.09
N VAL A 115 -4.20 17.38 -4.18
CA VAL A 115 -3.01 17.89 -4.86
C VAL A 115 -2.16 18.78 -3.95
N ALA A 116 -2.79 19.57 -3.09
CA ALA A 116 -2.10 20.44 -2.13
C ALA A 116 -1.20 19.66 -1.15
N HIS A 117 -1.54 18.40 -0.83
CA HIS A 117 -0.67 17.53 -0.01
C HIS A 117 0.50 16.91 -0.80
N LYS A 118 0.45 16.91 -2.14
CA LYS A 118 1.42 16.27 -3.05
C LYS A 118 1.71 14.79 -2.70
N PRO A 119 0.69 13.93 -2.52
CA PRO A 119 0.90 12.54 -2.18
C PRO A 119 1.42 11.73 -3.37
N LYS A 120 2.05 10.59 -3.10
CA LYS A 120 2.18 9.52 -4.11
C LYS A 120 0.84 8.77 -4.17
N ILE A 121 0.20 8.79 -5.32
CA ILE A 121 -1.13 8.22 -5.52
C ILE A 121 -1.02 6.84 -6.19
N PHE A 122 -1.80 5.91 -5.67
CA PHE A 122 -2.01 4.57 -6.21
C PHE A 122 -3.48 4.42 -6.60
N LEU A 123 -3.73 4.09 -7.85
CA LEU A 123 -5.07 3.78 -8.33
C LEU A 123 -5.21 2.26 -8.45
N VAL A 124 -6.21 1.71 -7.75
CA VAL A 124 -6.40 0.27 -7.60
C VAL A 124 -7.64 -0.14 -8.40
N THR A 125 -7.52 -1.15 -9.27
CA THR A 125 -8.68 -1.74 -9.94
C THR A 125 -9.56 -2.48 -8.92
N PRO A 126 -10.90 -2.50 -9.02
CA PRO A 126 -11.72 -3.43 -8.25
C PRO A 126 -11.31 -4.89 -8.55
N PRO A 127 -11.53 -5.85 -7.62
CA PRO A 127 -11.28 -7.27 -7.91
C PRO A 127 -12.14 -7.74 -9.10
N PRO A 128 -11.82 -8.89 -9.71
CA PRO A 128 -12.78 -9.51 -10.64
C PRO A 128 -14.09 -9.82 -9.90
N LEU A 129 -15.17 -10.01 -10.66
CA LEU A 129 -16.47 -10.39 -10.12
C LEU A 129 -16.70 -11.89 -10.37
N ASP A 130 -17.05 -12.63 -9.31
CA ASP A 130 -17.65 -13.94 -9.45
C ASP A 130 -19.17 -13.76 -9.59
N GLU A 131 -19.60 -13.50 -10.81
CA GLU A 131 -21.00 -13.20 -11.14
C GLU A 131 -21.92 -14.36 -10.82
N ILE A 132 -21.47 -15.61 -10.96
CA ILE A 132 -22.24 -16.80 -10.56
C ILE A 132 -22.65 -16.66 -9.10
N ARG A 133 -21.69 -16.42 -8.20
CA ARG A 133 -21.97 -16.33 -6.76
C ARG A 133 -22.78 -15.10 -6.38
N VAL A 134 -22.44 -13.94 -6.92
CA VAL A 134 -23.17 -12.70 -6.63
C VAL A 134 -24.62 -12.81 -7.09
N THR A 135 -24.87 -13.43 -8.25
CA THR A 135 -26.24 -13.66 -8.75
C THR A 135 -27.05 -14.54 -7.80
N GLU A 136 -26.49 -15.63 -7.29
CA GLU A 136 -27.16 -16.48 -6.30
C GLU A 136 -27.56 -15.68 -5.04
N LEU A 137 -26.64 -14.86 -4.54
CA LEU A 137 -26.87 -14.05 -3.34
C LEU A 137 -27.89 -12.93 -3.57
N ASP A 138 -27.81 -12.26 -4.71
CA ASP A 138 -28.73 -11.18 -5.08
C ASP A 138 -30.17 -11.70 -5.16
N LEU A 139 -30.38 -12.85 -5.81
CA LEU A 139 -31.69 -13.51 -5.90
C LEU A 139 -32.19 -13.95 -4.52
N ALA A 140 -31.32 -14.51 -3.67
CA ALA A 140 -31.66 -14.88 -2.31
C ALA A 140 -32.05 -13.66 -1.43
N CYS A 141 -31.50 -12.48 -1.74
CA CYS A 141 -31.85 -11.21 -1.10
C CYS A 141 -33.11 -10.54 -1.68
N GLY A 142 -33.77 -11.16 -2.67
CA GLY A 142 -35.01 -10.67 -3.26
C GLY A 142 -34.83 -9.67 -4.40
N HIS A 143 -33.61 -9.54 -4.95
CA HIS A 143 -33.41 -8.79 -6.18
C HIS A 143 -34.01 -9.53 -7.38
N PRO A 144 -34.54 -8.81 -8.39
CA PRO A 144 -35.16 -9.44 -9.55
C PRO A 144 -34.14 -10.08 -10.51
N SER A 145 -32.86 -9.70 -10.40
CA SER A 145 -31.75 -10.17 -11.24
C SER A 145 -30.42 -9.87 -10.56
N ALA A 146 -29.33 -10.34 -11.14
CA ALA A 146 -27.97 -9.95 -10.77
C ALA A 146 -27.82 -8.41 -10.78
N MET A 147 -27.19 -7.87 -9.75
CA MET A 147 -26.89 -6.44 -9.62
C MET A 147 -25.60 -6.05 -10.32
N ARG A 148 -24.76 -7.01 -10.69
CA ARG A 148 -23.45 -6.80 -11.33
C ARG A 148 -23.19 -7.91 -12.35
N HIS A 149 -22.50 -7.56 -13.43
CA HIS A 149 -22.06 -8.51 -14.45
C HIS A 149 -20.54 -8.45 -14.60
N ALA A 150 -19.89 -9.60 -14.79
CA ALA A 150 -18.44 -9.75 -14.88
C ALA A 150 -17.87 -8.89 -16.02
N LYS A 151 -18.51 -8.94 -17.20
CA LYS A 151 -18.14 -8.13 -18.37
C LYS A 151 -18.21 -6.63 -18.08
N ASN A 152 -19.25 -6.17 -17.37
CA ASN A 152 -19.40 -4.77 -17.00
C ASN A 152 -18.34 -4.36 -15.97
N SER A 153 -18.16 -5.13 -14.90
CA SER A 153 -17.12 -4.89 -13.88
C SER A 153 -15.72 -4.82 -14.50
N ALA A 154 -15.42 -5.70 -15.47
CA ALA A 154 -14.14 -5.69 -16.20
C ALA A 154 -13.92 -4.39 -17.00
N ALA A 155 -14.97 -3.81 -17.59
CA ALA A 155 -14.89 -2.53 -18.29
C ALA A 155 -14.53 -1.37 -17.34
N TYR A 156 -15.06 -1.37 -16.11
CA TYR A 156 -14.69 -0.37 -15.10
C TYR A 156 -13.24 -0.55 -14.63
N SER A 157 -12.77 -1.79 -14.47
CA SER A 157 -11.34 -2.06 -14.24
C SER A 157 -10.45 -1.59 -15.39
N ALA A 158 -10.91 -1.68 -16.65
CA ALA A 158 -10.17 -1.13 -17.79
C ALA A 158 -10.06 0.40 -17.70
N VAL A 159 -11.14 1.10 -17.35
CA VAL A 159 -11.11 2.55 -17.11
C VAL A 159 -10.08 2.92 -16.03
N VAL A 160 -9.96 2.14 -14.96
CA VAL A 160 -8.93 2.38 -13.93
C VAL A 160 -7.53 2.33 -14.53
N ARG A 161 -7.23 1.33 -15.36
CA ARG A 161 -5.93 1.20 -16.03
C ARG A 161 -5.65 2.39 -16.94
N ASP A 162 -6.64 2.79 -17.73
CA ASP A 162 -6.53 3.93 -18.64
C ASP A 162 -6.27 5.23 -17.87
N VAL A 163 -7.05 5.50 -16.82
CA VAL A 163 -6.88 6.70 -16.00
C VAL A 163 -5.53 6.71 -15.30
N ALA A 164 -5.06 5.56 -14.79
CA ALA A 164 -3.75 5.47 -14.15
C ALA A 164 -2.63 5.85 -15.13
N ALA A 165 -2.69 5.33 -16.37
CA ALA A 165 -1.75 5.66 -17.43
C ALA A 165 -1.84 7.13 -17.88
N GLU A 166 -3.05 7.64 -18.12
CA GLU A 166 -3.30 9.02 -18.56
C GLU A 166 -2.87 10.07 -17.52
N GLN A 167 -3.06 9.79 -16.23
CA GLN A 167 -2.72 10.71 -15.14
C GLN A 167 -1.31 10.51 -14.58
N GLY A 168 -0.57 9.50 -15.05
CA GLY A 168 0.78 9.19 -14.59
C GLY A 168 0.86 8.78 -13.11
N VAL A 169 -0.22 8.17 -12.57
CA VAL A 169 -0.24 7.64 -11.20
C VAL A 169 0.10 6.14 -11.18
N THR A 170 0.47 5.60 -10.02
CA THR A 170 0.87 4.19 -9.94
C THR A 170 -0.37 3.29 -9.99
N LEU A 171 -0.46 2.39 -10.97
CA LEU A 171 -1.50 1.37 -11.04
C LEU A 171 -1.21 0.21 -10.07
N ILE A 172 -2.22 -0.24 -9.34
CA ILE A 172 -2.25 -1.53 -8.65
C ILE A 172 -3.36 -2.38 -9.28
N ASP A 173 -2.98 -3.30 -10.16
CA ASP A 173 -3.92 -4.14 -10.92
C ASP A 173 -4.36 -5.38 -10.11
N LEU A 174 -5.15 -5.12 -9.07
CA LEU A 174 -5.74 -6.15 -8.21
C LEU A 174 -6.64 -7.12 -8.99
N CYS A 175 -7.36 -6.62 -10.01
CA CYS A 175 -8.24 -7.40 -10.85
C CYS A 175 -7.46 -8.54 -11.51
N LYS A 176 -6.37 -8.18 -12.19
CA LYS A 176 -5.48 -9.13 -12.85
C LYS A 176 -4.85 -10.08 -11.85
N ALA A 177 -4.32 -9.57 -10.73
CA ALA A 177 -3.61 -10.41 -9.77
C ALA A 177 -4.49 -11.49 -9.13
N ILE A 178 -5.74 -11.15 -8.77
CA ILE A 178 -6.69 -12.13 -8.23
C ILE A 178 -7.08 -13.16 -9.29
N MET A 179 -7.37 -12.73 -10.52
CA MET A 179 -7.75 -13.65 -11.60
C MET A 179 -6.60 -14.58 -11.98
N ASP A 180 -5.38 -14.06 -12.16
CA ASP A 180 -4.19 -14.86 -12.47
C ASP A 180 -3.93 -15.90 -11.37
N ALA A 181 -4.02 -15.50 -10.10
CA ALA A 181 -3.86 -16.42 -8.97
C ALA A 181 -4.97 -17.48 -8.93
N ALA A 182 -6.21 -17.12 -9.27
CA ALA A 182 -7.35 -18.03 -9.27
C ALA A 182 -7.19 -19.09 -10.36
N ILE A 183 -6.80 -18.67 -11.57
CA ILE A 183 -6.52 -19.57 -12.71
C ILE A 183 -5.39 -20.53 -12.33
N ALA A 184 -4.28 -20.02 -11.79
CA ALA A 184 -3.13 -20.85 -11.39
C ALA A 184 -3.50 -21.91 -10.34
N LYS A 185 -4.53 -21.64 -9.51
CA LYS A 185 -5.04 -22.54 -8.47
C LYS A 185 -6.27 -23.35 -8.89
N THR A 186 -6.70 -23.28 -10.16
CA THR A 186 -7.83 -24.05 -10.69
C THR A 186 -7.32 -25.10 -11.68
N PRO A 187 -7.06 -26.34 -11.25
CA PRO A 187 -6.55 -27.38 -12.14
C PRO A 187 -7.49 -27.62 -13.32
N GLY A 188 -6.94 -27.62 -14.53
CA GLY A 188 -7.68 -27.96 -15.75
C GLY A 188 -8.51 -26.82 -16.36
N PHE A 189 -8.49 -25.61 -15.79
CA PHE A 189 -9.14 -24.45 -16.41
C PHE A 189 -8.30 -23.90 -17.57
N ASP A 190 -8.90 -23.78 -18.74
CA ASP A 190 -8.28 -23.14 -19.91
C ASP A 190 -8.73 -21.67 -20.01
N PRO A 191 -7.85 -20.70 -19.71
CA PRO A 191 -8.21 -19.28 -19.73
C PRO A 191 -8.50 -18.73 -21.14
N THR A 192 -8.28 -19.51 -22.21
CA THR A 192 -8.71 -19.14 -23.56
C THR A 192 -10.19 -19.37 -23.80
N THR A 193 -10.86 -20.15 -22.94
CA THR A 193 -12.28 -20.51 -23.07
C THR A 193 -13.23 -19.56 -22.34
N GLY A 194 -12.69 -18.64 -21.52
CA GLY A 194 -13.46 -17.64 -20.79
C GLY A 194 -12.78 -17.22 -19.50
N VAL A 195 -13.53 -16.62 -18.57
CA VAL A 195 -13.02 -16.15 -17.27
C VAL A 195 -13.74 -16.86 -16.12
N LEU A 196 -13.00 -17.13 -15.04
CA LEU A 196 -13.58 -17.72 -13.84
C LEU A 196 -14.68 -16.82 -13.25
N GLY A 197 -15.77 -17.41 -12.80
CA GLY A 197 -16.92 -16.71 -12.23
C GLY A 197 -17.89 -16.12 -13.25
N ASP A 198 -17.62 -16.22 -14.55
CA ASP A 198 -18.56 -15.84 -15.61
C ASP A 198 -19.58 -16.98 -15.84
N PRO A 199 -20.90 -16.70 -15.81
CA PRO A 199 -21.94 -17.67 -16.09
C PRO A 199 -21.79 -18.41 -17.43
N GLU A 200 -21.16 -17.79 -18.45
CA GLU A 200 -20.91 -18.44 -19.75
C GLU A 200 -19.94 -19.62 -19.63
N THR A 201 -19.00 -19.57 -18.68
CA THR A 201 -18.10 -20.70 -18.40
C THR A 201 -18.71 -21.72 -17.45
N GLY A 202 -19.59 -21.26 -16.54
CA GLY A 202 -20.14 -22.09 -15.46
C GLY A 202 -19.11 -22.51 -14.42
N VAL A 203 -17.89 -21.97 -14.44
CA VAL A 203 -16.79 -22.36 -13.56
C VAL A 203 -16.37 -21.20 -12.67
N ARG A 204 -16.59 -21.32 -11.37
CA ARG A 204 -16.05 -20.39 -10.37
C ARG A 204 -14.56 -20.64 -10.12
N GLY A 205 -14.15 -21.91 -10.11
CA GLY A 205 -12.78 -22.32 -9.79
C GLY A 205 -12.32 -21.82 -8.42
N TYR A 206 -11.03 -21.59 -8.25
CA TYR A 206 -10.46 -21.08 -7.00
C TYR A 206 -10.85 -19.63 -6.68
N LEU A 207 -11.53 -18.93 -7.60
CA LEU A 207 -12.00 -17.56 -7.38
C LEU A 207 -12.93 -17.49 -6.16
N GLU A 208 -13.70 -18.54 -5.89
CA GLU A 208 -14.60 -18.61 -4.74
C GLU A 208 -13.88 -18.54 -3.38
N HIS A 209 -12.61 -18.93 -3.31
CA HIS A 209 -11.82 -18.82 -2.09
C HIS A 209 -11.26 -17.41 -1.88
N PHE A 210 -10.99 -16.69 -2.97
CA PHE A 210 -10.58 -15.29 -2.90
C PHE A 210 -11.76 -14.34 -2.70
N LEU A 211 -12.94 -14.70 -3.23
CA LEU A 211 -14.17 -13.92 -3.22
C LEU A 211 -15.33 -14.79 -2.69
N PRO A 212 -15.44 -15.03 -1.37
CA PRO A 212 -16.42 -15.97 -0.80
C PRO A 212 -17.88 -15.58 -1.06
N ASP A 213 -18.19 -14.29 -1.15
CA ASP A 213 -19.49 -13.76 -1.56
C ASP A 213 -19.50 -13.28 -3.03
N GLY A 214 -18.43 -13.57 -3.76
CA GLY A 214 -18.20 -13.23 -5.15
C GLY A 214 -17.77 -11.79 -5.43
N LEU A 215 -17.56 -10.96 -4.40
CA LEU A 215 -17.09 -9.58 -4.56
C LEU A 215 -16.03 -9.17 -3.54
N HIS A 216 -16.26 -9.42 -2.25
CA HIS A 216 -15.36 -8.98 -1.18
C HIS A 216 -14.22 -9.97 -1.01
N LEU A 217 -13.03 -9.44 -0.77
CA LEU A 217 -11.83 -10.25 -0.59
C LEU A 217 -11.88 -11.05 0.71
N SER A 218 -11.51 -12.33 0.63
CA SER A 218 -11.14 -13.13 1.79
C SER A 218 -9.78 -12.70 2.34
N ALA A 219 -9.39 -13.26 3.49
CA ALA A 219 -8.04 -13.12 4.04
C ALA A 219 -6.95 -13.50 3.02
N GLU A 220 -7.19 -14.50 2.16
CA GLU A 220 -6.24 -14.91 1.12
C GLU A 220 -6.21 -13.89 -0.04
N GLY A 221 -7.36 -13.38 -0.47
CA GLY A 221 -7.44 -12.31 -1.46
C GLY A 221 -6.74 -11.02 -1.01
N TYR A 222 -6.90 -10.66 0.27
CA TYR A 222 -6.18 -9.52 0.86
C TYR A 222 -4.67 -9.75 0.97
N ARG A 223 -4.19 -10.98 1.12
CA ARG A 223 -2.74 -11.28 1.08
C ARG A 223 -2.15 -10.99 -0.30
N ILE A 224 -2.85 -11.40 -1.37
CA ILE A 224 -2.45 -11.06 -2.74
C ILE A 224 -2.40 -9.54 -2.91
N PHE A 225 -3.42 -8.83 -2.43
CA PHE A 225 -3.44 -7.37 -2.49
C PHE A 225 -2.28 -6.74 -1.70
N TYR A 226 -1.98 -7.23 -0.50
CA TYR A 226 -0.83 -6.78 0.29
C TYR A 226 0.49 -6.99 -0.45
N ASP A 227 0.66 -8.13 -1.12
CA ASP A 227 1.88 -8.43 -1.87
C ASP A 227 2.10 -7.52 -3.08
N LEU A 228 1.01 -7.01 -3.70
CA LEU A 228 1.09 -5.95 -4.70
C LEU A 228 1.50 -4.60 -4.10
N VAL A 229 1.00 -4.28 -2.90
CA VAL A 229 1.18 -2.95 -2.30
C VAL A 229 2.52 -2.79 -1.59
N ARG A 230 2.94 -3.81 -0.82
CA ARG A 230 4.13 -3.75 0.06
C ARG A 230 5.42 -3.28 -0.63
N PRO A 231 5.74 -3.59 -1.91
CA PRO A 231 6.99 -3.15 -2.53
C PRO A 231 7.00 -1.65 -2.84
N HIS A 232 5.83 -1.00 -2.89
CA HIS A 232 5.72 0.43 -3.18
C HIS A 232 5.92 1.31 -1.94
N LEU A 233 5.95 0.71 -0.75
CA LEU A 233 6.07 1.40 0.52
C LEU A 233 7.49 1.24 1.07
N GLY A 234 8.04 2.35 1.58
CA GLY A 234 9.29 2.33 2.32
C GLY A 234 10.58 2.42 1.51
N SER A 235 10.51 2.83 0.24
CA SER A 235 11.68 3.18 -0.56
C SER A 235 12.60 4.20 0.14
N GLU A 236 12.04 5.04 1.01
CA GLU A 236 12.77 6.06 1.80
C GLU A 236 13.69 5.46 2.87
N TRP A 237 13.48 4.20 3.26
CA TRP A 237 14.29 3.51 4.27
C TRP A 237 14.74 2.12 3.80
N ALA A 238 14.58 1.81 2.51
CA ALA A 238 15.08 0.58 1.91
C ALA A 238 16.62 0.65 1.78
N GLY A 239 17.31 -0.45 2.14
CA GLY A 239 18.77 -0.56 1.97
C GLY A 239 19.62 0.20 2.99
N THR A 240 19.02 0.76 4.05
CA THR A 240 19.79 1.36 5.14
C THR A 240 20.21 0.30 6.16
N ASP A 241 21.47 0.36 6.62
CA ASP A 241 22.10 -0.59 7.55
C ASP A 241 21.33 -0.79 8.88
N ASP A 242 20.36 0.07 9.19
CA ASP A 242 19.55 0.00 10.39
C ASP A 242 18.05 0.22 10.05
N ALA A 243 17.41 -0.80 9.49
CA ALA A 243 15.98 -0.83 9.18
C ALA A 243 15.06 -0.52 10.39
N LEU A 244 15.61 -0.49 11.60
CA LEU A 244 14.94 -0.13 12.85
C LEU A 244 15.13 1.32 13.29
N LYS A 245 15.91 2.16 12.58
CA LYS A 245 16.17 3.55 12.99
C LYS A 245 15.87 4.60 11.92
N VAL A 246 15.86 4.24 10.64
CA VAL A 246 15.61 5.21 9.56
C VAL A 246 14.11 5.48 9.38
N GLY A 247 13.77 6.78 9.32
CA GLY A 247 12.43 7.27 8.96
C GLY A 247 11.40 7.28 10.09
N PHE A 248 11.76 6.90 11.32
CA PHE A 248 10.85 7.07 12.46
C PHE A 248 10.56 8.55 12.73
N VAL A 249 9.31 8.85 13.06
CA VAL A 249 8.91 10.21 13.46
C VAL A 249 9.49 10.55 14.84
N LEU A 250 9.52 9.58 15.75
CA LEU A 250 10.14 9.70 17.07
C LEU A 250 11.37 8.80 17.20
N PRO A 251 12.43 9.27 17.90
CA PRO A 251 13.69 8.56 18.02
C PRO A 251 13.56 7.17 18.64
N GLU A 252 14.50 6.28 18.32
CA GLU A 252 14.65 5.00 19.03
C GLU A 252 15.03 5.24 20.49
N TRP A 253 14.61 4.35 21.40
CA TRP A 253 14.65 4.63 22.83
C TRP A 253 16.05 4.93 23.39
N ARG A 254 17.13 4.43 22.77
CA ARG A 254 18.52 4.68 23.20
C ARG A 254 19.02 6.06 22.82
N VAL A 255 18.36 6.72 21.87
CA VAL A 255 18.70 8.08 21.41
C VAL A 255 17.56 9.07 21.64
N ALA A 256 16.46 8.62 22.24
CA ALA A 256 15.38 9.49 22.68
C ALA A 256 15.88 10.40 23.81
N PRO A 257 15.40 11.66 23.86
CA PRO A 257 15.74 12.56 24.95
C PRO A 257 15.19 12.00 26.26
N TRP A 258 16.03 12.00 27.28
CA TRP A 258 15.62 11.74 28.66
C TRP A 258 15.14 13.04 29.30
N LEU A 259 14.32 12.93 30.33
CA LEU A 259 14.08 14.07 31.21
C LEU A 259 15.39 14.50 31.86
N ASP A 260 15.58 15.80 32.04
CA ASP A 260 16.84 16.35 32.56
C ASP A 260 17.21 15.75 33.93
N GLU A 261 16.22 15.48 34.78
CA GLU A 261 16.38 14.83 36.09
C GLU A 261 16.87 13.37 36.00
N ASP A 262 16.59 12.69 34.89
CA ASP A 262 16.92 11.29 34.63
C ASP A 262 18.21 11.11 33.80
N ALA A 263 18.90 12.20 33.45
CA ALA A 263 20.12 12.13 32.65
C ALA A 263 21.18 11.18 33.25
N HIS A 264 21.20 11.08 34.59
CA HIS A 264 22.07 10.20 35.36
C HIS A 264 21.93 8.70 34.99
N LEU A 265 20.76 8.26 34.51
CA LEU A 265 20.51 6.87 34.11
C LEU A 265 21.35 6.43 32.89
N THR A 266 21.80 7.39 32.07
CA THR A 266 22.50 7.10 30.82
C THR A 266 23.95 7.56 30.78
N GLU A 267 24.38 8.38 31.75
CA GLU A 267 25.74 8.92 31.80
C GLU A 267 26.83 7.84 31.70
N ALA A 268 26.68 6.76 32.47
CA ALA A 268 27.66 5.67 32.48
C ALA A 268 27.74 4.95 31.12
N TYR A 269 26.59 4.78 30.47
CA TYR A 269 26.52 4.17 29.14
C TYR A 269 27.22 5.05 28.09
N PHE A 270 26.89 6.34 28.05
CA PHE A 270 27.47 7.26 27.06
C PHE A 270 28.95 7.54 27.30
N LYS A 271 29.40 7.63 28.57
CA LYS A 271 30.83 7.71 28.91
C LYS A 271 31.59 6.48 28.38
N LYS A 272 31.05 5.28 28.55
CA LYS A 272 31.65 4.04 28.04
C LYS A 272 31.71 4.01 26.51
N GLN A 273 30.64 4.45 25.82
CA GLN A 273 30.60 4.55 24.36
C GLN A 273 31.65 5.53 23.82
N GLN A 274 31.79 6.72 24.43
CA GLN A 274 32.83 7.68 24.03
C GLN A 274 34.24 7.12 24.20
N GLN A 275 34.53 6.43 25.31
CA GLN A 275 35.83 5.79 25.53
C GLN A 275 36.14 4.73 24.46
N GLN A 276 35.16 3.89 24.11
CA GLN A 276 35.31 2.88 23.06
C GLN A 276 35.58 3.50 21.68
N GLN A 277 34.85 4.56 21.30
CA GLN A 277 35.09 5.27 20.04
C GLN A 277 36.49 5.91 19.99
N GLN A 278 36.97 6.49 21.10
CA GLN A 278 38.32 7.04 21.17
C GLN A 278 39.38 5.96 21.00
N GLN A 279 39.21 4.80 21.64
CA GLN A 279 40.13 3.67 21.49
C GLN A 279 40.17 3.15 20.04
N GLN A 280 39.02 3.02 19.38
CA GLN A 280 38.95 2.61 17.97
C GLN A 280 39.64 3.62 17.04
N LYS A 281 39.41 4.93 17.23
CA LYS A 281 40.11 5.98 16.45
C LYS A 281 41.62 5.91 16.64
N GLN A 282 42.09 5.70 17.88
CA GLN A 282 43.53 5.54 18.15
C GLN A 282 44.11 4.29 17.47
N GLN A 283 43.39 3.17 17.47
CA GLN A 283 43.82 1.96 16.78
C GLN A 283 43.90 2.16 15.26
N GLN A 284 42.89 2.80 14.65
CA GLN A 284 42.90 3.13 13.22
C GLN A 284 44.07 4.05 12.85
N GLN A 285 44.34 5.09 13.65
CA GLN A 285 45.50 5.96 13.43
C GLN A 285 46.83 5.21 13.53
N LYS A 286 46.97 4.28 14.49
CA LYS A 286 48.17 3.44 14.62
C LYS A 286 48.35 2.55 13.39
N GLN A 287 47.27 1.91 12.91
CA GLN A 287 47.32 1.08 11.70
C GLN A 287 47.69 1.90 10.45
N GLN A 288 47.10 3.08 10.26
CA GLN A 288 47.45 3.98 9.16
C GLN A 288 48.93 4.39 9.20
N LYS A 289 49.45 4.75 10.39
CA LYS A 289 50.87 5.08 10.55
C LYS A 289 51.78 3.88 10.24
N GLN A 290 51.42 2.67 10.67
CA GLN A 290 52.18 1.46 10.36
C GLN A 290 52.17 1.18 8.85
N GLN A 291 51.03 1.32 8.17
CA GLN A 291 50.95 1.16 6.72
C GLN A 291 51.81 2.19 5.98
N GLN A 292 51.78 3.48 6.39
CA GLN A 292 52.63 4.51 5.80
C GLN A 292 54.12 4.21 6.00
N GLN A 293 54.52 3.76 7.19
CA GLN A 293 55.92 3.38 7.45
C GLN A 293 56.35 2.19 6.59
N GLN A 294 55.51 1.17 6.42
CA GLN A 294 55.81 0.03 5.55
C GLN A 294 55.96 0.47 4.10
N GLN A 295 55.08 1.35 3.60
CA GLN A 295 55.18 1.91 2.25
C GLN A 295 56.47 2.72 2.05
N GLN A 296 56.85 3.56 3.01
CA GLN A 296 58.11 4.32 2.96
C GLN A 296 59.34 3.40 2.96
N GLN A 297 59.35 2.35 3.79
CA GLN A 297 60.44 1.37 3.82
C GLN A 297 60.55 0.59 2.50
N GLN A 298 59.42 0.20 1.91
CA GLN A 298 59.40 -0.44 0.59
C GLN A 298 59.93 0.52 -0.50
N HIS A 299 59.51 1.78 -0.47
CA HIS A 299 59.99 2.79 -1.41
C HIS A 299 61.51 3.02 -1.29
N GLN A 300 62.03 3.15 -0.06
CA GLN A 300 63.48 3.27 0.17
C GLN A 300 64.26 2.03 -0.29
N LYS A 301 63.73 0.81 -0.08
CA LYS A 301 64.35 -0.41 -0.59
C LYS A 301 64.41 -0.42 -2.12
N GLN A 302 63.33 -0.01 -2.79
CA GLN A 302 63.28 0.09 -4.25
C GLN A 302 64.24 1.16 -4.80
N GLN A 303 64.40 2.29 -4.10
CA GLN A 303 65.38 3.33 -4.49
C GLN A 303 66.83 2.84 -4.36
N ARG A 304 67.17 2.13 -3.28
CA ARG A 304 68.51 1.55 -3.09
C ARG A 304 68.84 0.50 -4.15
N GLN A 305 67.86 -0.31 -4.56
CA GLN A 305 68.02 -1.29 -5.64
C GLN A 305 68.22 -0.67 -7.03
N LYS A 306 67.83 0.60 -7.23
CA LYS A 306 68.04 1.34 -8.48
C LYS A 306 69.36 2.11 -8.53
N GLN A 307 70.06 2.24 -7.40
CA GLN A 307 71.33 2.97 -7.26
C GLN A 307 72.55 2.03 -7.14
N ALA A 308 72.32 0.72 -7.06
CA ALA A 308 73.34 -0.34 -7.11
C ALA A 308 73.32 -1.00 -8.48
#